data_AF-A0A1Q3D0B1-F1
#
_entry.id   AF-A0A1Q3D0B1-F1
#
_cell.length_a   1.000
_cell.length_b   1.000
_cell.length_c   1.000
_cell.angle_alpha   90.00
_cell.angle_beta   90.00
_cell.angle_gamma   90.00
#
_symmetry.space_group_name_H-M   'P 1'
#
loop_
_entity.id
_entity.type
_entity.pdbx_description
1 polymer ?
#
loop_
_entity_poly.entity_id
_entity_poly.type
_entity_poly.pdbx_seq_one_letter_code
_entity_poly.pdbx_strand_id
1 'polypeptide(L)'
;MNEIEILNVSSKLSIDSLEENEKLKIEIDALNKTFSKFSNSSDKLDNLLGLQRCVFDKASLGYDEMTNVKHFQNFFIKKSKPKMSCNYCGRLGHVSTSCLYRNNRYYGKTK
;
A
#
# COMPACT_ATOMS: atom_id res chain seq x y z
N MET A 1 -46.12 -28.12 35.62
CA MET A 1 -45.09 -27.06 35.61
C MET A 1 -45.73 -25.83 36.20
N ASN A 2 -45.15 -25.23 37.25
CA ASN A 2 -45.80 -24.15 38.00
C ASN A 2 -45.66 -22.83 37.21
N GLU A 3 -46.75 -22.11 36.94
CA GLU A 3 -46.70 -20.87 36.13
C GLU A 3 -45.73 -19.82 36.70
N ILE A 4 -45.58 -19.81 38.02
CA ILE A 4 -44.65 -18.94 38.76
C ILE A 4 -43.19 -19.27 38.41
N GLU A 5 -42.83 -20.55 38.22
CA GLU A 5 -41.47 -20.94 37.85
C GLU A 5 -41.14 -20.51 36.42
N ILE A 6 -42.10 -20.63 35.50
CA ILE A 6 -41.95 -20.21 34.10
C ILE A 6 -41.72 -18.69 34.02
N LEU A 7 -42.52 -17.92 34.76
CA LEU A 7 -42.38 -16.46 34.82
C LEU A 7 -41.01 -16.04 35.38
N ASN A 8 -40.53 -16.70 36.44
CA ASN A 8 -39.24 -16.38 37.05
C ASN A 8 -38.05 -16.66 36.10
N VAL A 9 -38.09 -17.78 35.37
CA VAL A 9 -37.08 -18.11 34.35
C VAL A 9 -37.11 -17.09 33.20
N SER A 10 -38.29 -16.72 32.74
CA SER A 10 -38.47 -15.71 31.68
C SER A 10 -37.95 -14.33 32.10
N SER A 11 -38.27 -13.89 33.31
CA SER A 11 -37.77 -12.63 33.87
C SER A 11 -36.24 -12.63 33.98
N LYS A 12 -35.63 -13.74 34.42
CA LYS A 12 -34.17 -13.85 34.53
C LYS A 12 -33.48 -13.79 33.17
N LEU A 13 -33.98 -14.53 32.18
CA LEU A 13 -33.47 -14.48 30.81
C LEU A 13 -33.56 -13.06 30.22
N SER A 14 -34.65 -12.36 30.48
CA SER A 14 -34.84 -10.98 30.04
C SER A 14 -33.79 -10.04 30.66
N ILE A 15 -33.53 -10.16 31.96
CA ILE A 15 -32.50 -9.35 32.65
C ILE A 15 -31.11 -9.63 32.07
N ASP A 16 -30.74 -10.91 31.93
CA ASP A 16 -29.43 -11.32 31.39
C ASP A 16 -29.22 -10.75 29.97
N SER A 17 -30.27 -10.83 29.12
CA SER A 17 -30.22 -10.27 27.76
C SER A 17 -30.09 -8.75 27.73
N LEU A 18 -30.61 -8.05 28.73
CA LEU A 18 -30.56 -6.60 28.82
C LEU A 18 -29.14 -6.14 29.20
N GLU A 19 -28.50 -6.86 30.13
CA GLU A 19 -27.13 -6.61 30.55
C GLU A 19 -26.12 -6.88 29.41
N GLU A 20 -26.32 -7.95 28.64
CA GLU A 20 -25.49 -8.24 27.45
C GLU A 20 -25.61 -7.13 26.39
N ASN A 21 -26.83 -6.65 26.13
CA ASN A 21 -27.06 -5.55 25.19
C ASN A 21 -26.38 -4.24 25.61
N GLU A 22 -26.30 -3.94 26.90
CA GLU A 22 -25.56 -2.77 27.40
C GLU A 22 -24.06 -2.91 27.15
N LYS A 23 -23.47 -4.09 27.41
CA LYS A 23 -22.05 -4.38 27.14
C LYS A 23 -21.74 -4.23 25.64
N LEU A 24 -22.59 -4.81 24.78
CA LEU A 24 -22.43 -4.71 23.33
C LEU A 24 -22.49 -3.27 22.84
N LYS A 25 -23.37 -2.42 23.40
CA LYS A 25 -23.41 -0.99 23.04
C LYS A 25 -22.10 -0.26 23.36
N ILE A 26 -21.48 -0.57 24.50
CA ILE A 26 -20.19 0.02 24.90
C ILE A 26 -19.08 -0.42 23.94
N GLU A 27 -19.03 -1.71 23.60
CA GLU A 27 -18.05 -2.25 22.64
C GLU A 27 -18.22 -1.62 21.25
N ILE A 28 -19.46 -1.46 20.78
CA ILE A 28 -19.76 -0.82 19.49
C ILE A 28 -19.29 0.63 19.47
N ASP A 29 -19.51 1.40 20.54
CA ASP A 29 -19.02 2.78 20.64
C ASP A 29 -17.49 2.86 20.62
N ALA A 30 -16.82 1.98 21.38
CA ALA A 30 -15.37 1.89 21.38
C ALA A 30 -14.83 1.52 19.98
N LEU A 31 -15.42 0.51 19.34
CA LEU A 31 -15.05 0.08 17.99
C LEU A 31 -15.24 1.20 16.97
N ASN A 32 -16.38 1.88 16.99
CA ASN A 32 -16.64 3.00 16.08
C ASN A 32 -15.60 4.12 16.22
N LYS A 33 -15.21 4.47 17.45
CA LYS A 33 -14.13 5.45 17.68
C LYS A 33 -12.79 5.01 17.08
N THR A 34 -12.45 3.73 17.18
CA THR A 34 -11.22 3.21 16.54
C THR A 34 -11.35 3.21 15.01
N PHE A 35 -12.49 2.82 14.48
CA PHE A 35 -12.75 2.76 13.05
C PHE A 35 -12.70 4.15 12.41
N SER A 36 -13.30 5.18 13.04
CA SER A 36 -13.23 6.55 12.55
C SER A 36 -11.79 7.08 12.50
N LYS A 37 -10.96 6.78 13.51
CA LYS A 37 -9.53 7.15 13.50
C LYS A 37 -8.78 6.43 12.37
N PHE A 38 -9.04 5.14 12.21
CA PHE A 38 -8.46 4.33 11.13
C PHE A 38 -8.84 4.88 9.75
N SER A 39 -10.13 5.11 9.50
CA SER A 39 -10.63 5.70 8.24
C SER A 39 -9.95 7.03 7.93
N ASN A 40 -9.91 7.95 8.90
CA ASN A 40 -9.24 9.25 8.73
C ASN A 40 -7.74 9.12 8.42
N SER A 41 -7.07 8.11 8.96
CA SER A 41 -5.67 7.84 8.64
C SER A 41 -5.48 7.21 7.26
N SER A 42 -6.41 6.35 6.84
CA SER A 42 -6.44 5.74 5.51
C SER A 42 -6.61 6.82 4.44
N ASP A 43 -7.57 7.73 4.60
CA ASP A 43 -7.81 8.82 3.64
C ASP A 43 -6.56 9.71 3.48
N LYS A 44 -5.83 9.97 4.58
CA LYS A 44 -4.58 10.73 4.53
C LYS A 44 -3.48 9.98 3.78
N LEU A 45 -3.39 8.67 3.99
CA LEU A 45 -2.44 7.81 3.28
C LEU A 45 -2.76 7.74 1.79
N ASP A 46 -4.02 7.58 1.43
CA ASP A 46 -4.48 7.54 0.04
C ASP A 46 -4.22 8.86 -0.67
N ASN A 47 -4.46 10.00 -0.01
CA ASN A 47 -4.09 11.31 -0.55
C ASN A 47 -2.57 11.43 -0.76
N LEU A 48 -1.76 10.98 0.19
CA LEU A 48 -0.29 11.01 0.07
C LEU A 48 0.22 10.13 -1.09
N LEU A 49 -0.30 8.90 -1.21
CA LEU A 49 0.09 7.96 -2.25
C LEU A 49 -0.50 8.33 -3.62
N GLY A 50 -1.70 8.89 -3.65
CA GLY A 50 -2.34 9.42 -4.85
C GLY A 50 -1.52 10.54 -5.48
N LEU A 51 -0.94 11.43 -4.65
CA LEU A 51 0.02 12.45 -5.11
C LEU A 51 1.33 11.84 -5.64
N GLN A 52 1.70 10.62 -5.22
CA GLN A 52 2.90 9.91 -5.66
C GLN A 52 2.69 9.11 -6.95
N ARG A 53 1.45 8.76 -7.31
CA ARG A 53 1.13 8.04 -8.55
C ARG A 53 1.22 8.97 -9.75
N CYS A 54 2.44 9.36 -10.14
CA CYS A 54 2.69 9.70 -11.53
C CYS A 54 2.45 8.41 -12.33
N VAL A 55 1.37 8.36 -13.12
CA VAL A 55 1.16 7.27 -14.07
C VAL A 55 2.35 7.32 -15.03
N PHE A 56 3.31 6.42 -14.84
CA PHE A 56 4.42 6.28 -15.77
C PHE A 56 3.85 5.99 -17.16
N ASP A 57 4.53 6.56 -18.15
CA ASP A 57 4.19 6.53 -19.56
C ASP A 57 3.55 5.20 -19.99
N LYS A 58 2.22 5.21 -20.13
CA LYS A 58 1.43 4.08 -20.59
C LYS A 58 1.46 3.95 -22.12
N ALA A 59 2.22 4.77 -22.84
CA ALA A 59 2.31 4.69 -24.30
C ALA A 59 2.83 3.32 -24.77
N SER A 60 3.69 2.66 -23.97
CA SER A 60 4.15 1.28 -24.25
C SER A 60 3.05 0.21 -24.11
N LEU A 61 1.90 0.56 -23.53
CA LEU A 61 0.72 -0.30 -23.36
C LEU A 61 -0.45 0.13 -24.27
N GLY A 62 -0.23 1.07 -25.19
CA GLY A 62 -1.25 1.51 -26.17
C GLY A 62 -2.23 2.58 -25.69
N TYR A 63 -1.94 3.28 -24.59
CA TYR A 63 -2.69 4.48 -24.17
C TYR A 63 -2.07 5.75 -24.75
N ASP A 64 -2.89 6.76 -25.05
CA ASP A 64 -2.41 8.07 -25.50
C ASP A 64 -1.44 8.71 -24.49
N GLU A 65 -0.36 9.29 -25.00
CA GLU A 65 0.65 9.99 -24.20
C GLU A 65 0.00 11.11 -23.39
N MET A 66 -0.01 10.98 -22.07
CA MET A 66 -0.46 12.05 -21.18
C MET A 66 0.63 13.13 -21.08
N THR A 67 0.65 14.07 -22.03
CA THR A 67 1.66 15.12 -22.19
C THR A 67 1.72 16.15 -21.05
N ASN A 68 0.72 16.21 -20.17
CA ASN A 68 0.56 17.28 -19.15
C ASN A 68 0.53 16.79 -17.69
N VAL A 69 1.11 15.64 -17.36
CA VAL A 69 1.16 15.19 -15.95
C VAL A 69 2.31 15.89 -15.23
N LYS A 70 1.99 16.74 -14.24
CA LYS A 70 3.00 17.32 -13.34
C LYS A 70 3.75 16.19 -12.63
N HIS A 71 5.00 15.96 -13.03
CA HIS A 71 5.88 15.01 -12.39
C HIS A 71 6.32 15.57 -11.04
N PHE A 72 5.62 15.21 -9.97
CA PHE A 72 6.10 15.51 -8.63
C PHE A 72 7.30 14.59 -8.33
N GLN A 73 8.39 15.15 -7.81
CA GLN A 73 9.52 14.34 -7.35
C GLN A 73 9.03 13.42 -6.22
N ASN A 74 9.22 12.12 -6.39
CA ASN A 74 9.04 11.13 -5.32
C ASN A 74 9.77 11.60 -4.05
N PHE A 75 9.03 12.00 -3.02
CA PHE A 75 9.59 12.41 -1.73
C PHE A 75 10.47 11.32 -1.09
N PHE A 76 10.26 10.05 -1.45
CA PHE A 76 10.94 8.88 -0.88
C PHE A 76 12.16 8.39 -1.66
N ILE A 77 12.48 8.93 -2.84
CA ILE A 77 13.65 8.52 -3.60
C ILE A 77 14.46 9.75 -3.98
N LYS A 78 15.48 10.07 -3.17
CA LYS A 78 16.65 10.76 -3.70
C LYS A 78 17.18 9.87 -4.82
N LYS A 79 17.04 10.28 -6.09
CA LYS A 79 17.64 9.58 -7.23
C LYS A 79 19.15 9.50 -6.97
N SER A 80 19.63 8.42 -6.35
CA SER A 80 21.05 8.14 -6.33
C SER A 80 21.44 7.90 -7.77
N LYS A 81 22.44 8.65 -8.28
CA LYS A 81 22.98 8.45 -9.62
C LYS A 81 23.15 6.95 -9.87
N PRO A 82 22.78 6.44 -11.05
CA PRO A 82 22.86 5.01 -11.35
C PRO A 82 24.29 4.49 -11.09
N LYS A 83 24.49 3.82 -9.95
CA LYS A 83 25.75 3.14 -9.57
C LYS A 83 25.86 1.78 -10.24
N MET A 84 25.18 1.56 -11.36
CA MET A 84 25.29 0.32 -12.12
C MET A 84 26.57 0.35 -12.94
N SER A 85 27.56 -0.41 -12.49
CA SER A 85 28.74 -0.77 -13.26
C SER A 85 28.45 -1.98 -14.13
N CYS A 86 29.04 -1.99 -15.31
CA CYS A 86 29.01 -3.14 -16.19
C CYS A 86 29.89 -4.25 -15.61
N ASN A 87 29.34 -5.45 -15.42
CA ASN A 87 30.10 -6.60 -14.89
C ASN A 87 31.21 -7.07 -15.83
N TYR A 88 31.19 -6.64 -17.11
CA TYR A 88 32.20 -7.01 -18.10
C TYR A 88 33.38 -6.02 -18.16
N CYS A 89 33.12 -4.70 -18.15
CA CYS A 89 34.18 -3.68 -18.31
C CYS A 89 34.36 -2.76 -17.09
N GLY A 90 33.57 -2.94 -16.02
CA GLY A 90 33.63 -2.14 -14.80
C GLY A 90 33.15 -0.69 -14.92
N ARG A 91 32.88 -0.20 -16.14
CA ARG A 91 32.44 1.19 -16.37
C ARG A 91 30.96 1.37 -16.01
N LEU A 92 30.63 2.55 -15.48
CA LEU A 92 29.28 2.92 -15.11
C LEU A 92 28.43 3.27 -16.35
N GLY A 93 27.10 3.15 -16.21
CA GLY A 93 26.13 3.71 -17.17
C GLY A 93 25.64 2.74 -18.24
N HIS A 94 26.02 1.46 -18.20
CA HIS A 94 25.47 0.42 -19.07
C HIS A 94 25.53 -0.96 -18.40
N VAL A 95 24.70 -1.90 -18.88
CA VAL A 95 24.68 -3.30 -18.42
C VAL A 95 25.57 -4.18 -19.32
N SER A 96 25.97 -5.36 -18.85
CA SER A 96 26.88 -6.24 -19.60
C SER A 96 26.37 -6.62 -21.00
N THR A 97 25.06 -6.71 -21.21
CA THR A 97 24.46 -7.05 -22.50
C THR A 97 24.64 -5.95 -23.55
N SER A 98 24.67 -4.68 -23.12
CA SER A 98 24.92 -3.52 -23.98
C SER A 98 26.39 -3.08 -23.97
N CYS A 99 27.29 -3.89 -23.40
CA CYS A 99 28.70 -3.56 -23.33
C CYS A 99 29.38 -3.65 -24.70
N LEU A 100 29.93 -2.53 -25.17
CA LEU A 100 30.69 -2.45 -26.42
C LEU A 100 31.86 -3.45 -26.45
N TYR A 101 32.56 -3.63 -25.33
CA TYR A 101 33.69 -4.57 -25.23
C TYR A 101 33.26 -6.04 -25.24
N ARG A 102 32.00 -6.34 -24.91
CA ARG A 102 31.42 -7.69 -25.04
C ARG A 102 30.96 -7.96 -26.47
N ASN A 103 30.36 -6.94 -27.10
CA ASN A 103 29.71 -7.09 -28.40
C ASN A 103 30.67 -6.88 -29.59
N ASN A 104 31.80 -6.20 -29.41
CA ASN A 104 32.86 -6.11 -30.43
C ASN A 104 34.00 -7.10 -30.15
N ARG A 105 34.24 -8.01 -31.10
CA ARG A 105 35.39 -8.96 -31.07
C ARG A 105 36.75 -8.25 -31.15
N TYR A 106 36.82 -7.05 -31.71
CA TYR A 106 38.08 -6.31 -31.92
C TYR A 106 38.63 -5.60 -30.69
N TYR A 107 37.80 -5.37 -29.66
CA TYR A 107 38.23 -4.78 -28.38
C TYR A 107 38.33 -5.85 -27.27
N GLY A 108 38.34 -7.13 -27.68
CA GLY A 108 38.34 -8.27 -26.78
C GLY A 108 39.68 -8.47 -26.08
N LYS A 109 39.71 -8.03 -24.82
CA LYS A 109 40.67 -8.41 -23.75
C LYS A 109 42.09 -7.88 -23.91
N THR A 110 42.34 -6.70 -23.33
CA THR A 110 43.63 -6.42 -22.68
C THR A 110 43.46 -6.59 -21.19
N LYS A 111 44.16 -7.60 -20.65
CA LYS A 111 44.42 -7.98 -19.24
C LYS A 111 43.51 -7.41 -18.15
#